data_AF-A0A5R2N1M6-F1
#
_entry.id   AF-A0A5R2N1M6-F1
#
_cell.length_a   1.000
_cell.length_b   1.000
_cell.length_c   1.000
_cell.angle_alpha   90.00
_cell.angle_beta   90.00
_cell.angle_gamma   90.00
#
_symmetry.space_group_name_H-M   'P 1'
#
loop_
_entity.id
_entity.type
_entity.pdbx_description
1 polymer ?
#
loop_
_entity_poly.entity_id
_entity_poly.type
_entity_poly.pdbx_seq_one_letter_code
_entity_poly.pdbx_strand_id
1 'polypeptide(L)'
;PAIRYTSHGIRQVPPALIEAAKVSGCTPRQTFFRVQLPLALPEIMLGVNQTILMALAMIIICAMVGTRDLGQEVFIALSKADSGRGIVAGLAIAFIGIVADRVFNAWTAKARARLG
;
A
#
# COMPACT_ATOMS: atom_id res chain seq x y z
N PRO A 1 0.81 -8.61 2.47
CA PRO A 1 -0.39 -8.28 1.64
C PRO A 1 -0.02 -7.96 0.20
N ALA A 2 0.97 -7.09 -0.02
CA ALA A 2 1.45 -6.69 -1.36
C ALA A 2 1.56 -7.85 -2.37
N ILE A 3 2.28 -8.93 -2.03
CA ILE A 3 2.48 -10.09 -2.94
C ILE A 3 1.14 -10.72 -3.37
N ARG A 4 0.21 -10.89 -2.43
CA ARG A 4 -1.11 -11.51 -2.71
C ARG A 4 -1.94 -10.64 -3.65
N TYR A 5 -2.01 -9.34 -3.38
CA TYR A 5 -2.75 -8.39 -4.21
C TYR A 5 -2.11 -8.24 -5.60
N THR A 6 -0.78 -8.25 -5.70
CA THR A 6 -0.09 -8.25 -6.99
C THR A 6 -0.37 -9.51 -7.78
N SER A 7 -0.29 -10.69 -7.15
CA SER A 7 -0.62 -11.95 -7.81
C SER A 7 -2.08 -11.99 -8.27
N HIS A 8 -2.99 -11.47 -7.45
CA HIS A 8 -4.41 -11.39 -7.78
C HIS A 8 -4.67 -10.44 -8.94
N GLY A 9 -4.13 -9.21 -8.90
CA GLY A 9 -4.30 -8.21 -9.94
C GLY A 9 -3.82 -8.66 -11.30
N ILE A 10 -2.67 -9.35 -11.36
CA ILE A 10 -2.17 -9.91 -12.63
C ILE A 10 -3.05 -11.05 -13.14
N ARG A 11 -3.59 -11.90 -12.24
CA ARG A 11 -4.48 -13.00 -12.62
C ARG A 11 -5.88 -12.56 -13.01
N GLN A 12 -6.33 -11.40 -12.53
CA GLN A 12 -7.63 -10.83 -12.85
C GLN A 12 -7.68 -10.12 -14.22
N VAL A 13 -6.54 -9.91 -14.86
CA VAL A 13 -6.50 -9.29 -16.19
C VAL A 13 -7.30 -10.16 -17.19
N PRO A 14 -8.32 -9.60 -17.87
CA PRO A 14 -9.15 -10.37 -18.80
C PRO A 14 -8.31 -11.06 -19.88
N PRO A 15 -8.49 -12.38 -20.11
CA PRO A 15 -7.71 -13.12 -21.09
C PRO A 15 -7.91 -12.58 -22.52
N ALA A 16 -9.10 -12.06 -22.83
CA ALA A 16 -9.40 -11.42 -24.12
C ALA A 16 -8.48 -10.23 -24.43
N LEU A 17 -8.09 -9.43 -23.43
CA LEU A 17 -7.15 -8.31 -23.63
C LEU A 17 -5.72 -8.80 -23.89
N ILE A 18 -5.34 -9.93 -23.29
CA ILE A 18 -4.05 -10.59 -23.53
C ILE A 18 -4.01 -11.18 -24.94
N GLU A 19 -5.10 -11.79 -25.40
CA GLU A 19 -5.24 -12.30 -26.77
C GLU A 19 -5.23 -11.18 -27.80
N ALA A 20 -5.97 -10.10 -27.57
CA ALA A 20 -5.96 -8.91 -28.42
C ALA A 20 -4.53 -8.32 -28.56
N ALA A 21 -3.79 -8.24 -27.45
CA ALA A 21 -2.40 -7.79 -27.48
C ALA A 21 -1.48 -8.71 -28.31
N LYS A 22 -1.69 -10.03 -28.21
CA LYS A 22 -0.94 -11.03 -29.01
C LYS A 22 -1.27 -10.93 -30.51
N VAL A 23 -2.55 -10.80 -30.86
CA VAL A 23 -3.00 -10.62 -32.27
C VAL A 23 -2.46 -9.31 -32.85
N SER A 24 -2.30 -8.28 -32.01
CA SER A 24 -1.68 -7.00 -32.36
C SER A 24 -0.15 -7.07 -32.50
N GLY A 25 0.48 -8.24 -32.36
CA GLY A 25 1.93 -8.43 -32.51
C GLY A 25 2.77 -8.06 -31.28
N CYS A 26 2.18 -7.90 -30.10
CA CYS A 26 2.95 -7.60 -28.89
C CYS A 26 3.77 -8.82 -28.43
N THR A 27 5.06 -8.59 -28.15
CA THR A 27 5.91 -9.58 -27.46
C THR A 27 5.44 -9.80 -26.02
N PRO A 28 5.75 -10.95 -25.39
CA PRO A 28 5.33 -11.22 -24.00
C PRO A 28 5.73 -10.13 -22.99
N ARG A 29 6.91 -9.53 -23.16
CA ARG A 29 7.36 -8.40 -22.33
C ARG A 29 6.53 -7.14 -22.58
N GLN A 30 6.20 -6.83 -23.83
CA GLN A 30 5.32 -5.70 -24.16
C GLN A 30 3.91 -5.92 -23.61
N THR A 31 3.36 -7.13 -23.75
CA THR A 31 2.04 -7.47 -23.20
C THR A 31 2.03 -7.34 -21.68
N PHE A 32 3.09 -7.76 -20.99
CA PHE A 32 3.19 -7.59 -19.54
C PHE A 32 3.23 -6.11 -19.15
N PHE A 33 4.19 -5.33 -19.67
CA PHE A 33 4.40 -3.94 -19.23
C PHE A 33 3.36 -2.94 -19.75
N ARG A 34 2.75 -3.20 -20.92
CA ARG A 34 1.79 -2.27 -21.54
C ARG A 34 0.33 -2.65 -21.34
N VAL A 35 0.03 -3.91 -21.00
CA VAL A 35 -1.35 -4.40 -20.84
C VAL A 35 -1.58 -4.90 -19.43
N GLN A 36 -0.90 -5.99 -19.02
CA GLN A 36 -1.17 -6.63 -17.73
C GLN A 36 -0.84 -5.75 -16.53
N LEU A 37 0.34 -5.12 -16.53
CA LEU A 37 0.81 -4.32 -15.40
C LEU A 37 -0.09 -3.08 -15.20
N PRO A 38 -0.40 -2.25 -16.23
CA PRO A 38 -1.29 -1.11 -16.06
C PRO A 38 -2.70 -1.49 -15.56
N LEU A 39 -3.25 -2.61 -16.04
CA LEU A 39 -4.57 -3.11 -15.62
C LEU A 39 -4.55 -3.65 -14.18
N ALA A 40 -3.45 -4.25 -13.75
CA ALA A 40 -3.27 -4.76 -12.39
C ALA A 40 -2.88 -3.70 -11.36
N LEU A 41 -2.37 -2.53 -11.80
CA LEU A 41 -1.88 -1.46 -10.93
C LEU A 41 -2.86 -1.05 -9.82
N PRO A 42 -4.17 -0.86 -10.08
CA PRO A 42 -5.11 -0.49 -9.03
C PRO A 42 -5.17 -1.52 -7.88
N GLU A 43 -5.11 -2.81 -8.20
CA GLU A 43 -5.10 -3.86 -7.18
C GLU A 43 -3.76 -3.95 -6.45
N ILE A 44 -2.65 -3.78 -7.16
CA ILE A 44 -1.31 -3.72 -6.56
C ILE A 44 -1.27 -2.59 -5.52
N MET A 45 -1.80 -1.41 -5.87
CA MET A 45 -1.83 -0.24 -4.99
C MET A 45 -2.71 -0.45 -3.76
N LEU A 46 -3.82 -1.20 -3.85
CA LEU A 46 -4.56 -1.63 -2.66
C LEU A 46 -3.69 -2.49 -1.74
N GLY A 47 -2.90 -3.40 -2.31
CA GLY A 47 -1.93 -4.20 -1.56
C GLY A 47 -0.83 -3.38 -0.88
N VAL A 48 -0.36 -2.32 -1.55
CA VAL A 48 0.63 -1.38 -1.00
C VAL A 48 0.04 -0.62 0.19
N ASN A 49 -1.17 -0.06 0.04
CA ASN A 49 -1.85 0.65 1.12
C ASN A 49 -1.99 -0.23 2.37
N GLN A 50 -2.45 -1.48 2.19
CA GLN A 50 -2.56 -2.44 3.30
C GLN A 50 -1.20 -2.79 3.94
N THR A 51 -0.13 -2.84 3.15
CA THR A 51 1.21 -3.10 3.67
C THR A 51 1.71 -1.92 4.52
N ILE A 52 1.42 -0.69 4.11
CA ILE A 52 1.75 0.52 4.87
C ILE A 52 0.99 0.56 6.20
N LEU A 53 -0.32 0.29 6.17
CA LEU A 53 -1.13 0.24 7.40
C LEU A 53 -0.60 -0.80 8.38
N MET A 54 -0.24 -2.01 7.91
CA MET A 54 0.38 -3.03 8.78
C MET A 54 1.74 -2.59 9.31
N ALA A 55 2.56 -1.91 8.51
CA ALA A 55 3.85 -1.39 8.96
C ALA A 55 3.70 -0.31 10.04
N LEU A 56 2.75 0.60 9.89
CA LEU A 56 2.43 1.61 10.89
C LEU A 56 1.89 0.99 12.19
N ALA A 57 1.07 -0.06 12.10
CA ALA A 57 0.61 -0.80 13.28
C ALA A 57 1.76 -1.50 14.02
N MET A 58 2.81 -1.91 13.31
CA MET A 58 3.98 -2.62 13.85
C MET A 58 5.07 -1.69 14.40
N ILE A 59 4.97 -0.37 14.20
CA ILE A 59 6.07 0.57 14.49
C ILE A 59 6.53 0.54 15.96
N ILE A 60 5.63 0.23 16.89
CA ILE A 60 5.91 0.13 18.33
C ILE A 60 6.89 -1.02 18.63
N ILE A 61 6.80 -2.13 17.89
CA ILE A 61 7.70 -3.26 18.10
C ILE A 61 9.11 -2.92 17.58
N CYS A 62 9.21 -2.18 16.48
CA CYS A 62 10.50 -1.68 16.00
C CYS A 62 11.16 -0.72 17.00
N ALA A 63 10.37 0.09 17.72
CA ALA A 63 10.87 1.02 18.72
C ALA A 63 11.63 0.33 19.87
N MET A 64 11.24 -0.90 20.24
CA MET A 64 11.92 -1.68 21.27
C MET A 64 13.39 -1.98 20.97
N VAL A 65 13.81 -1.86 19.70
CA VAL A 65 15.21 -2.05 19.26
C VAL A 65 16.07 -0.80 19.55
N GLY A 66 15.47 0.30 20.03
CA GLY A 66 16.18 1.52 20.44
C GLY A 66 16.30 2.58 19.36
N THR A 67 15.27 2.72 18.52
CA THR A 67 15.23 3.73 17.45
C THR A 67 14.87 5.13 17.99
N ARG A 68 14.91 6.14 17.12
CA ARG A 68 14.60 7.56 17.46
C ARG A 68 13.43 8.09 16.61
N ASP A 69 12.40 7.28 16.43
CA ASP A 69 11.20 7.62 15.66
C ASP A 69 9.95 7.75 16.54
N LEU A 70 8.80 8.05 15.91
CA LEU A 70 7.51 8.22 16.57
C LEU A 70 7.08 6.98 17.38
N GLY A 71 7.47 5.78 16.97
CA GLY A 71 7.19 4.55 17.72
C GLY A 71 7.88 4.58 19.09
N GLN A 72 9.08 5.17 19.17
CA GLN A 72 9.83 5.30 20.41
C GLN A 72 9.17 6.27 21.39
N GLU A 73 8.58 7.35 20.88
CA GLU A 73 7.83 8.30 21.71
C GLU A 73 6.62 7.63 22.37
N VAL A 74 5.89 6.79 21.63
CA VAL A 74 4.79 5.96 22.17
C VAL A 74 5.32 4.95 23.19
N PHE A 75 6.43 4.27 22.90
CA PHE A 75 7.02 3.28 23.80
C PHE A 75 7.49 3.89 25.13
N ILE A 76 8.12 5.07 25.08
CA ILE A 76 8.54 5.81 26.27
C ILE A 76 7.32 6.27 27.07
N ALA A 77 6.29 6.80 26.41
CA ALA A 77 5.06 7.22 27.05
C ALA A 77 4.39 6.06 27.79
N LEU A 78 4.32 4.88 27.15
CA LEU A 78 3.80 3.66 27.76
C LEU A 78 4.63 3.24 28.98
N SER A 79 5.96 3.24 28.84
CA SER A 79 6.88 2.82 29.90
C SER A 79 6.86 3.76 31.12
N LYS A 80 6.62 5.06 30.90
CA LYS A 80 6.56 6.09 31.95
C LYS A 80 5.14 6.37 32.46
N ALA A 81 4.14 5.64 31.96
CA ALA A 81 2.72 5.91 32.19
C ALA A 81 2.32 7.38 31.90
N ASP A 82 2.97 8.00 30.92
CA ASP A 82 2.70 9.38 30.49
C ASP A 82 1.66 9.36 29.38
N SER A 83 0.39 9.44 29.77
CA SER A 83 -0.74 9.44 28.83
C SER A 83 -0.74 10.66 27.91
N GLY A 84 -0.26 11.82 28.35
CA GLY A 84 -0.22 13.04 27.55
C GLY A 84 0.68 12.88 26.34
N ARG A 85 1.91 12.43 26.56
CA ARG A 85 2.86 12.13 25.49
C ARG A 85 2.37 11.01 24.58
N GLY A 86 1.76 9.98 25.15
CA GLY A 86 1.21 8.83 24.42
C GLY A 86 0.09 9.22 23.45
N ILE A 87 -0.84 10.07 23.88
CA ILE A 87 -1.95 10.55 23.04
C ILE A 87 -1.42 11.41 21.88
N VAL A 88 -0.48 12.33 22.15
CA VAL A 88 0.09 13.20 21.10
C VAL A 88 0.82 12.36 20.05
N ALA A 89 1.65 11.42 20.47
CA ALA A 89 2.38 10.55 19.55
C ALA A 89 1.43 9.62 18.77
N GLY A 90 0.42 9.06 19.45
CA GLY A 90 -0.61 8.23 18.81
C GLY A 90 -1.42 8.99 17.76
N LEU A 91 -1.83 10.23 18.06
CA LEU A 91 -2.52 11.10 17.10
C LEU A 91 -1.63 11.42 15.90
N ALA A 92 -0.35 11.72 16.11
CA ALA A 92 0.58 11.98 15.01
C ALA A 92 0.69 10.76 14.06
N ILE A 93 0.82 9.55 14.60
CA ILE A 93 0.84 8.30 13.81
C ILE A 93 -0.50 8.08 13.09
N ALA A 94 -1.62 8.30 13.77
CA ALA A 94 -2.96 8.17 13.18
C ALA A 94 -3.15 9.15 12.00
N PHE A 95 -2.72 10.40 12.13
CA PHE A 95 -2.74 11.38 11.05
C PHE A 95 -1.91 10.91 9.85
N ILE A 96 -0.71 10.39 10.06
CA ILE A 96 0.12 9.82 8.99
C ILE A 96 -0.62 8.68 8.28
N GLY A 97 -1.21 7.77 9.04
CA GLY A 97 -1.99 6.65 8.50
C GLY A 97 -3.19 7.10 7.67
N ILE A 98 -3.97 8.06 8.17
CA ILE A 98 -5.15 8.62 7.47
C ILE A 98 -4.73 9.34 6.19
N VAL A 99 -3.66 10.13 6.24
CA VAL A 99 -3.15 10.84 5.05
C VAL A 99 -2.65 9.85 4.01
N ALA A 100 -1.87 8.85 4.42
CA ALA A 100 -1.42 7.79 3.52
C ALA A 100 -2.61 7.08 2.87
N ASP A 101 -3.57 6.61 3.66
CA ASP A 101 -4.77 5.93 3.15
C ASP A 101 -5.55 6.80 2.15
N ARG A 102 -5.78 8.08 2.48
CA ARG A 102 -6.45 9.05 1.59
C ARG A 102 -5.72 9.23 0.27
N VAL A 103 -4.39 9.37 0.30
CA VAL A 103 -3.56 9.53 -0.91
C VAL A 103 -3.64 8.29 -1.79
N PHE A 104 -3.46 7.10 -1.21
CA PHE A 104 -3.52 5.85 -1.98
C PHE A 104 -4.92 5.57 -2.52
N ASN A 105 -5.97 5.81 -1.74
CA ASN A 105 -7.35 5.63 -2.18
C ASN A 105 -7.75 6.61 -3.29
N ALA A 106 -7.30 7.87 -3.23
CA ALA A 106 -7.50 8.82 -4.32
C ALA A 106 -6.75 8.40 -5.59
N TRP A 107 -5.53 7.86 -5.45
CA TRP A 107 -4.73 7.38 -6.57
C TRP A 107 -5.33 6.14 -7.23
N THR A 108 -5.78 5.16 -6.44
CA THR A 108 -6.43 3.94 -6.94
C THR A 108 -7.75 4.25 -7.63
N ALA A 109 -8.57 5.15 -7.06
CA ALA A 109 -9.81 5.61 -7.68
C ALA A 109 -9.54 6.27 -9.04
N LYS A 110 -8.54 7.15 -9.13
CA LYS A 110 -8.13 7.78 -10.38
C LYS A 110 -7.56 6.78 -11.40
N ALA A 111 -6.81 5.77 -10.93
CA ALA A 111 -6.28 4.72 -11.77
C ALA A 111 -7.39 3.83 -12.35
N ARG A 112 -8.39 3.47 -11.54
CA ARG A 112 -9.59 2.74 -12.00
C ARG A 112 -10.37 3.55 -13.05
N ALA A 113 -10.64 4.82 -12.79
CA ALA A 113 -11.37 5.69 -13.72
C ALA A 113 -10.68 5.89 -15.09
N ARG A 114 -9.36 5.66 -15.18
CA ARG A 114 -8.63 5.71 -16.45
C ARG A 114 -8.73 4.44 -17.28
N LEU A 115 -9.12 3.32 -16.65
CA LEU A 115 -9.15 1.99 -17.26
C LEU A 115 -10.57 1.55 -17.67
N GLY A 116 -11.60 2.35 -17.37
CA GLY A 116 -13.00 2.10 -17.70
C GLY A 116 -13.93 2.67 -16.64
#